data_AF-A0A7I7R8I6-F1
#
_entry.id   AF-A0A7I7R8I6-F1
#
_cell.length_a   1.000
_cell.length_b   1.000
_cell.length_c   1.000
_cell.angle_alpha   90.00
_cell.angle_beta   90.00
_cell.angle_gamma   90.00
#
_symmetry.space_group_name_H-M   'P 1'
#
loop_
_entity.id
_entity.type
_entity.pdbx_description
1 polymer ?
#
loop_
_entity_poly.entity_id
_entity_poly.type
_entity_poly.pdbx_seq_one_letter_code
_entity_poly.pdbx_strand_id
1 'polypeptide(L)'
;MSVIGVELDGDQLVLTRRRDFKWTFENVTQDDNQDPIPFPPGDLFFELETGGQHNALQEVRVEAADGGTYKLGVFDEMTGPIDYYDATENPRGMAGDITTALEALLTVGAGNVKVHPAKLYPVWEIKLKLDTGHNEIQLIQFTGNVTGGHFKLSYGLAFTDKIAYGSSAEVVKQKLEALAGIGTGNVKVDKISDGYQVEFINTKAQTDVQQLIGYSVGYFLDFFLTGTNWPGIKTSTLVPGSAKFNEKTVNVLNKTVNDFFNSFEELLGVDLDYEVHDNLNTTIKATSLRSFVESDLITFALDVTGSAIEGFLNSVSALVGLFDTIQVNFYWNHIYQVEFIGDLAETPVPKMTTDTSLLTGDTNEQKVEVDVLKPGRQPLTVWQFDIDGTEASLKIESDEADKIVDRTDWQLVFLPDGEAKGGDPIALGRVRVQGER
;
A
#
# COMPACT_ATOMS: atom_id res chain seq x y z
N MET A 1 7.40 -60.89 -3.66
CA MET A 1 5.99 -60.98 -4.11
C MET A 1 6.02 -61.22 -5.60
N SER A 2 5.01 -61.86 -6.20
CA SER A 2 4.87 -61.85 -7.66
C SER A 2 4.53 -60.44 -8.11
N VAL A 3 5.31 -59.88 -9.04
CA VAL A 3 4.99 -58.61 -9.70
C VAL A 3 3.73 -58.80 -10.54
N ILE A 4 2.89 -57.77 -10.61
CA ILE A 4 1.67 -57.73 -11.42
C ILE A 4 1.79 -56.53 -12.35
N GLY A 5 1.90 -56.76 -13.65
CA GLY A 5 2.17 -55.74 -14.67
C GLY A 5 3.40 -56.07 -15.51
N VAL A 6 3.78 -55.15 -16.39
CA VAL A 6 5.08 -55.19 -17.08
C VAL A 6 6.14 -54.68 -16.09
N GLU A 7 7.22 -55.46 -15.90
CA GLU A 7 8.37 -55.05 -15.08
C GLU A 7 9.36 -54.34 -16.01
N LEU A 8 9.58 -53.04 -15.78
CA LEU A 8 10.49 -52.20 -16.55
C LEU A 8 11.77 -51.98 -15.74
N ASP A 9 12.92 -52.18 -16.37
CA ASP A 9 14.21 -51.89 -15.75
C ASP A 9 14.40 -50.38 -15.54
N GLY A 10 15.00 -50.00 -14.41
CA GLY A 10 15.17 -48.60 -14.02
C GLY A 10 16.43 -47.98 -14.61
N ASP A 11 16.24 -47.11 -15.61
CA ASP A 11 17.30 -46.40 -16.32
C ASP A 11 17.64 -45.02 -15.71
N GLN A 12 18.65 -44.34 -16.28
CA GLN A 12 19.13 -43.06 -15.78
C GLN A 12 19.30 -42.02 -16.91
N LEU A 13 18.35 -41.09 -17.02
CA LEU A 13 18.36 -39.98 -17.99
C LEU A 13 19.37 -38.92 -17.53
N VAL A 14 20.45 -38.71 -18.30
CA VAL A 14 21.53 -37.78 -17.93
C VAL A 14 21.35 -36.43 -18.61
N LEU A 15 21.14 -35.38 -17.80
CA LEU A 15 21.08 -34.00 -18.26
C LEU A 15 22.35 -33.23 -17.85
N THR A 16 22.92 -32.44 -18.75
CA THR A 16 24.11 -31.62 -18.49
C THR A 16 23.74 -30.16 -18.45
N ARG A 17 24.02 -29.47 -17.34
CA ARG A 17 23.69 -28.05 -17.13
C ARG A 17 24.18 -27.18 -18.28
N ARG A 18 23.32 -26.27 -18.77
CA ARG A 18 23.61 -25.32 -19.86
C ARG A 18 24.02 -25.99 -21.18
N ARG A 19 23.48 -27.17 -21.50
CA ARG A 19 23.66 -27.88 -22.78
C ARG A 19 22.34 -28.44 -23.27
N ASP A 20 22.14 -28.39 -24.58
CA ASP A 20 21.02 -29.07 -25.24
C ASP A 20 21.06 -30.56 -24.89
N PHE A 21 19.89 -31.13 -24.62
CA PHE A 21 19.73 -32.58 -24.56
C PHE A 21 19.37 -33.09 -25.96
N LYS A 22 20.01 -34.19 -26.37
CA LYS A 22 19.72 -34.88 -27.63
C LYS A 22 19.75 -36.37 -27.39
N TRP A 23 18.77 -37.06 -27.92
CA TRP A 23 18.76 -38.52 -27.96
C TRP A 23 18.12 -39.00 -29.25
N THR A 24 18.65 -40.09 -29.79
CA THR A 24 18.20 -40.73 -31.02
C THR A 24 18.38 -42.23 -30.83
N PHE A 25 17.39 -43.02 -31.24
CA PHE A 25 17.47 -44.47 -31.25
C PHE A 25 16.60 -45.07 -32.37
N GLU A 26 16.93 -46.27 -32.83
CA GLU A 26 16.10 -47.01 -33.78
C GLU A 26 15.18 -48.00 -33.06
N ASN A 27 13.96 -48.16 -33.57
CA ASN A 27 13.10 -49.28 -33.24
C ASN A 27 13.62 -50.54 -33.95
N VAL A 28 13.86 -51.60 -33.19
CA VAL A 28 14.50 -52.84 -33.67
C VAL A 28 13.70 -54.07 -33.27
N THR A 29 13.88 -55.17 -34.00
CA THR A 29 13.29 -56.46 -33.62
C THR A 29 13.78 -56.93 -32.23
N GLN A 30 12.89 -57.61 -31.49
CA GLN A 30 13.21 -58.23 -30.20
C GLN A 30 13.97 -59.57 -30.31
N ASP A 31 14.55 -59.86 -31.48
CA ASP A 31 15.39 -61.05 -31.71
C ASP A 31 16.88 -60.70 -31.68
N ASP A 32 17.74 -61.73 -31.69
CA ASP A 32 19.19 -61.57 -31.57
C ASP A 32 19.84 -60.72 -32.68
N ASN A 33 19.13 -60.47 -33.79
CA ASN A 33 19.61 -59.68 -34.92
C ASN A 33 19.43 -58.16 -34.74
N GLN A 34 18.39 -57.73 -34.00
CA GLN A 34 18.02 -56.32 -33.84
C GLN A 34 17.90 -55.57 -35.17
N ASP A 35 17.21 -56.18 -36.15
CA ASP A 35 16.97 -55.58 -37.46
C ASP A 35 16.04 -54.35 -37.31
N PRO A 36 16.36 -53.16 -37.89
CA PRO A 36 15.53 -51.98 -37.79
C PRO A 36 14.14 -52.16 -38.41
N ILE A 37 13.10 -51.76 -37.68
CA ILE A 37 11.69 -51.86 -38.06
C ILE A 37 10.97 -50.52 -37.85
N PRO A 38 10.02 -50.13 -38.73
CA PRO A 38 9.32 -48.87 -38.54
C PRO A 38 8.58 -48.81 -37.20
N PHE A 39 8.56 -47.65 -36.56
CA PHE A 39 7.67 -47.42 -35.42
C PHE A 39 6.20 -47.63 -35.83
N PRO A 40 5.35 -48.20 -34.97
CA PRO A 40 3.92 -48.21 -35.20
C PRO A 40 3.35 -46.77 -35.25
N PRO A 41 2.21 -46.53 -35.91
CA PRO A 41 1.55 -45.23 -35.89
C PRO A 41 1.13 -44.84 -34.46
N GLY A 42 1.53 -43.66 -34.02
CA GLY A 42 1.31 -43.13 -32.67
C GLY A 42 2.39 -42.12 -32.26
N ASP A 43 2.24 -41.56 -31.07
CA ASP A 43 3.18 -40.61 -30.46
C ASP A 43 4.17 -41.32 -29.52
N LEU A 44 5.41 -40.84 -29.44
CA LEU A 44 6.43 -41.32 -28.50
C LEU A 44 6.99 -40.14 -27.71
N PHE A 45 7.00 -40.23 -26.38
CA PHE A 45 7.45 -39.14 -25.51
C PHE A 45 8.03 -39.59 -24.18
N PHE A 46 8.90 -38.77 -23.60
CA PHE A 46 9.14 -38.81 -22.16
C PHE A 46 8.03 -38.09 -21.42
N GLU A 47 7.56 -38.67 -20.33
CA GLU A 47 6.89 -37.96 -19.23
C GLU A 47 7.87 -37.81 -18.07
N LEU A 48 7.99 -36.60 -17.53
CA LEU A 48 8.85 -36.29 -16.38
C LEU A 48 8.00 -35.71 -15.23
N GLU A 49 8.11 -36.29 -14.04
CA GLU A 49 7.42 -35.85 -12.82
C GLU A 49 8.06 -34.57 -12.24
N THR A 50 7.80 -33.42 -12.88
CA THR A 50 8.51 -32.18 -12.55
C THR A 50 7.84 -31.31 -11.49
N GLY A 51 6.62 -31.63 -11.03
CA GLY A 51 6.03 -31.00 -9.84
C GLY A 51 4.53 -31.18 -9.66
N GLY A 52 4.01 -30.66 -8.54
CA GLY A 52 2.58 -30.67 -8.26
C GLY A 52 1.79 -29.75 -9.19
N GLN A 53 0.87 -30.35 -9.95
CA GLN A 53 -0.21 -29.76 -10.73
C GLN A 53 -0.79 -28.48 -10.09
N HIS A 54 -0.83 -27.36 -10.83
CA HIS A 54 -1.56 -26.16 -10.39
C HIS A 54 -1.96 -25.22 -11.54
N ASN A 55 -3.10 -24.55 -11.37
CA ASN A 55 -3.55 -23.44 -12.20
C ASN A 55 -2.58 -22.25 -12.18
N ALA A 56 -2.66 -21.39 -13.20
CA ALA A 56 -2.06 -20.07 -13.15
C ALA A 56 -2.88 -19.19 -12.19
N LEU A 57 -2.20 -18.44 -11.34
CA LEU A 57 -2.81 -17.56 -10.33
C LEU A 57 -2.02 -16.26 -10.32
N GLN A 58 -2.70 -15.16 -10.62
CA GLN A 58 -2.11 -13.82 -10.61
C GLN A 58 -2.87 -12.92 -9.66
N GLU A 59 -2.15 -12.15 -8.85
CA GLU A 59 -2.71 -11.13 -7.97
C GLU A 59 -2.73 -9.79 -8.71
N VAL A 60 -3.82 -9.04 -8.58
CA VAL A 60 -3.96 -7.71 -9.16
C VAL A 60 -4.19 -6.72 -8.02
N ARG A 61 -3.43 -5.62 -8.06
CA ARG A 61 -3.44 -4.54 -7.08
C ARG A 61 -3.86 -3.26 -7.78
N VAL A 62 -5.04 -2.72 -7.45
CA VAL A 62 -5.49 -1.40 -7.89
C VAL A 62 -5.25 -0.45 -6.73
N GLU A 63 -4.34 0.49 -6.90
CA GLU A 63 -3.85 1.37 -5.81
C GLU A 63 -4.00 2.84 -6.19
N ALA A 64 -4.28 3.68 -5.19
CA ALA A 64 -4.39 5.16 -5.29
C ALA A 64 -5.42 5.70 -6.30
N ALA A 65 -6.34 4.86 -6.76
CA ALA A 65 -7.43 5.23 -7.66
C ALA A 65 -8.69 5.63 -6.90
N ASP A 66 -9.40 6.65 -7.40
CA ASP A 66 -10.68 7.14 -6.87
C ASP A 66 -11.85 6.98 -7.86
N GLY A 67 -11.57 6.50 -9.07
CA GLY A 67 -12.55 6.40 -10.14
C GLY A 67 -11.94 6.04 -11.49
N GLY A 68 -12.73 6.24 -12.54
CA GLY A 68 -12.32 5.96 -13.92
C GLY A 68 -12.32 4.47 -14.24
N THR A 69 -11.50 4.06 -15.22
CA THR A 69 -11.46 2.69 -15.75
C THR A 69 -10.04 2.23 -16.04
N TYR A 70 -9.80 0.94 -15.91
CA TYR A 70 -8.56 0.27 -16.33
C TYR A 70 -8.86 -0.91 -17.26
N LYS A 71 -7.83 -1.53 -17.82
CA LYS A 71 -7.94 -2.81 -18.54
C LYS A 71 -6.85 -3.76 -18.11
N LEU A 72 -7.14 -5.05 -18.26
CA LEU A 72 -6.16 -6.12 -18.17
C LEU A 72 -5.88 -6.66 -19.57
N GLY A 73 -4.66 -7.10 -19.82
CA GLY A 73 -4.27 -7.75 -21.07
C GLY A 73 -3.79 -9.17 -20.84
N VAL A 74 -4.35 -10.13 -21.56
CA VAL A 74 -3.97 -11.55 -21.52
C VAL A 74 -3.65 -12.00 -22.94
N PHE A 75 -2.51 -12.69 -23.15
CA PHE A 75 -2.06 -13.13 -24.48
C PHE A 75 -2.10 -12.02 -25.57
N ASP A 76 -1.65 -10.82 -25.22
CA ASP A 76 -1.67 -9.60 -26.05
C ASP A 76 -3.07 -9.07 -26.46
N GLU A 77 -4.16 -9.62 -25.90
CA GLU A 77 -5.53 -9.13 -26.06
C GLU A 77 -5.95 -8.33 -24.81
N MET A 78 -6.42 -7.08 -24.99
CA MET A 78 -6.87 -6.20 -23.90
C MET A 78 -8.38 -6.32 -23.67
N THR A 79 -8.80 -6.34 -22.40
CA THR A 79 -10.22 -6.37 -22.03
C THR A 79 -10.97 -5.12 -22.51
N GLY A 80 -12.30 -5.19 -22.46
CA GLY A 80 -13.10 -3.97 -22.31
C GLY A 80 -12.67 -3.15 -21.08
N PRO A 81 -13.08 -1.87 -20.97
CA PRO A 81 -12.85 -1.10 -19.76
C PRO A 81 -13.50 -1.80 -18.57
N ILE A 82 -12.73 -1.91 -17.48
CA ILE A 82 -13.16 -2.38 -16.16
C ILE A 82 -13.24 -1.13 -15.29
N ASP A 83 -14.41 -0.88 -14.73
CA ASP A 83 -14.65 0.29 -13.88
C ASP A 83 -13.86 0.18 -12.56
N TYR A 84 -13.39 1.30 -12.04
CA TYR A 84 -12.94 1.38 -10.66
C TYR A 84 -14.14 1.13 -9.72
N TYR A 85 -13.93 0.25 -8.75
CA TYR A 85 -14.98 -0.16 -7.83
C TYR A 85 -14.97 0.68 -6.56
N ASP A 86 -15.80 1.72 -6.48
CA ASP A 86 -16.04 2.38 -5.19
C ASP A 86 -17.09 1.61 -4.38
N ALA A 87 -16.62 0.93 -3.33
CA ALA A 87 -17.49 0.22 -2.39
C ALA A 87 -18.45 1.13 -1.60
N THR A 88 -18.25 2.45 -1.58
CA THR A 88 -19.20 3.41 -0.98
C THR A 88 -20.42 3.67 -1.87
N GLU A 89 -20.26 3.63 -3.19
CA GLU A 89 -21.34 3.82 -4.16
C GLU A 89 -21.99 2.48 -4.57
N ASN A 90 -21.17 1.45 -4.83
CA ASN A 90 -21.63 0.14 -5.24
C ASN A 90 -20.91 -0.98 -4.44
N PRO A 91 -21.49 -1.48 -3.33
CA PRO A 91 -20.83 -2.45 -2.45
C PRO A 91 -20.92 -3.91 -2.94
N ARG A 92 -21.21 -4.17 -4.22
CA ARG A 92 -21.26 -5.53 -4.79
C ARG A 92 -20.88 -5.58 -6.27
N GLY A 93 -20.25 -6.68 -6.68
CA GLY A 93 -20.24 -7.14 -8.07
C GLY A 93 -18.88 -7.08 -8.76
N MET A 94 -17.87 -6.50 -8.10
CA MET A 94 -16.52 -6.30 -8.64
C MET A 94 -15.96 -7.56 -9.31
N ALA A 95 -16.00 -8.71 -8.62
CA ALA A 95 -15.50 -9.97 -9.16
C ALA A 95 -16.28 -10.44 -10.41
N GLY A 96 -17.57 -10.14 -10.52
CA GLY A 96 -18.42 -10.47 -11.67
C GLY A 96 -18.10 -9.62 -12.90
N ASP A 97 -17.88 -8.33 -12.71
CA ASP A 97 -17.54 -7.41 -13.81
C ASP A 97 -16.14 -7.71 -14.36
N ILE A 98 -15.15 -7.97 -13.48
CA ILE A 98 -13.80 -8.41 -13.88
C ILE A 98 -13.85 -9.77 -14.60
N THR A 99 -14.63 -10.73 -14.09
CA THR A 99 -14.82 -12.03 -14.77
C THR A 99 -15.39 -11.83 -16.17
N THR A 100 -16.45 -11.02 -16.29
CA THR A 100 -17.08 -10.73 -17.59
C THR A 100 -16.12 -10.06 -18.57
N ALA A 101 -15.29 -9.13 -18.09
CA ALA A 101 -14.32 -8.43 -18.93
C ALA A 101 -13.19 -9.35 -19.43
N LEU A 102 -12.71 -10.27 -18.59
CA LEU A 102 -11.69 -11.26 -18.94
C LEU A 102 -12.23 -12.37 -19.84
N GLU A 103 -13.43 -12.91 -19.56
CA GLU A 103 -14.07 -13.96 -20.36
C GLU A 103 -14.53 -13.48 -21.75
N ALA A 104 -14.67 -12.17 -21.94
CA ALA A 104 -14.95 -11.56 -23.24
C ALA A 104 -13.75 -11.58 -24.20
N LEU A 105 -12.53 -11.85 -23.72
CA LEU A 105 -11.34 -12.03 -24.56
C LEU A 105 -11.45 -13.34 -25.33
N LEU A 106 -11.18 -13.32 -26.64
CA LEU A 106 -11.18 -14.53 -27.47
C LEU A 106 -10.06 -15.50 -27.08
N THR A 107 -8.96 -14.97 -26.53
CA THR A 107 -7.81 -15.72 -26.00
C THR A 107 -8.07 -16.37 -24.62
N VAL A 108 -9.13 -15.99 -23.92
CA VAL A 108 -9.51 -16.56 -22.62
C VAL A 108 -10.78 -17.39 -22.75
N GLY A 109 -11.88 -16.79 -23.23
CA GLY A 109 -13.18 -17.43 -23.36
C GLY A 109 -13.94 -17.62 -22.03
N ALA A 110 -15.23 -17.93 -22.15
CA ALA A 110 -16.13 -18.08 -21.01
C ALA A 110 -15.88 -19.39 -20.23
N GLY A 111 -15.89 -19.31 -18.89
CA GLY A 111 -15.63 -20.41 -17.97
C GLY A 111 -14.14 -20.65 -17.65
N ASN A 112 -13.23 -19.87 -18.23
CA ASN A 112 -11.78 -20.10 -18.17
C ASN A 112 -11.03 -19.19 -17.16
N VAL A 113 -11.75 -18.35 -16.42
CA VAL A 113 -11.19 -17.61 -15.27
C VAL A 113 -12.09 -17.68 -14.05
N LYS A 114 -11.48 -17.52 -12.89
CA LYS A 114 -12.15 -17.34 -11.61
C LYS A 114 -11.51 -16.18 -10.87
N VAL A 115 -12.26 -15.10 -10.73
CA VAL A 115 -11.87 -13.96 -9.89
C VAL A 115 -12.26 -14.28 -8.45
N HIS A 116 -11.27 -14.32 -7.56
CA HIS A 116 -11.49 -14.51 -6.12
C HIS A 116 -11.93 -13.18 -5.47
N PRO A 117 -12.73 -13.20 -4.38
CA PRO A 117 -13.23 -11.99 -3.75
C PRO A 117 -12.12 -10.99 -3.40
N ALA A 118 -12.36 -9.71 -3.73
CA ALA A 118 -11.40 -8.66 -3.48
C ALA A 118 -11.23 -8.40 -1.98
N LYS A 119 -9.97 -8.17 -1.58
CA LYS A 119 -9.61 -7.52 -0.32
C LYS A 119 -9.57 -6.01 -0.57
N LEU A 120 -10.31 -5.28 0.24
CA LEU A 120 -10.53 -3.85 0.10
C LEU A 120 -9.89 -3.16 1.30
N TYR A 121 -8.91 -2.30 1.04
CA TYR A 121 -8.14 -1.58 2.06
C TYR A 121 -8.53 -0.10 2.00
N PRO A 122 -9.26 0.44 2.99
CA PRO A 122 -9.62 1.84 3.02
C PRO A 122 -8.38 2.70 3.25
N VAL A 123 -8.26 3.77 2.48
CA VAL A 123 -7.20 4.78 2.57
C VAL A 123 -7.82 6.16 2.74
N TRP A 124 -7.34 6.90 3.73
CA TRP A 124 -7.65 8.31 3.91
C TRP A 124 -6.43 9.14 3.58
N GLU A 125 -6.57 10.01 2.60
CA GLU A 125 -5.53 10.93 2.17
C GLU A 125 -5.86 12.34 2.69
N ILE A 126 -5.09 12.78 3.67
CA ILE A 126 -5.29 14.04 4.38
C ILE A 126 -4.31 15.06 3.82
N LYS A 127 -4.77 15.88 2.85
CA LYS A 127 -4.02 17.00 2.27
C LYS A 127 -4.15 18.21 3.20
N LEU A 128 -3.02 18.64 3.75
CA LEU A 128 -2.92 19.75 4.69
C LEU A 128 -2.13 20.88 4.07
N LYS A 129 -2.77 22.04 3.96
CA LYS A 129 -2.14 23.30 3.58
C LYS A 129 -2.15 24.22 4.79
N LEU A 130 -0.96 24.56 5.29
CA LEU A 130 -0.79 25.66 6.22
C LEU A 130 -1.43 26.92 5.62
N ASP A 131 -1.93 27.81 6.47
CA ASP A 131 -2.28 29.13 5.99
C ASP A 131 -1.05 29.88 5.41
N THR A 132 -1.25 31.09 4.91
CA THR A 132 -0.17 31.90 4.32
C THR A 132 0.90 32.37 5.34
N GLY A 133 0.93 31.73 6.52
CA GLY A 133 1.74 31.97 7.68
C GLY A 133 1.10 32.98 8.61
N HIS A 134 0.58 32.51 9.75
CA HIS A 134 0.09 33.37 10.83
C HIS A 134 1.20 33.80 11.80
N ASN A 135 0.96 34.97 12.38
CA ASN A 135 1.65 35.48 13.55
C ASN A 135 1.37 34.58 14.76
N GLU A 136 2.35 34.42 15.66
CA GLU A 136 2.07 33.76 16.93
C GLU A 136 1.08 34.59 17.74
N ILE A 137 0.05 33.94 18.28
CA ILE A 137 -0.90 34.53 19.21
C ILE A 137 -0.76 33.84 20.56
N GLN A 138 -0.44 34.60 21.60
CA GLN A 138 -0.42 34.14 22.99
C GLN A 138 -1.52 34.80 23.81
N LEU A 139 -2.13 34.04 24.70
CA LEU A 139 -3.10 34.53 25.69
C LEU A 139 -2.41 34.79 27.04
N ILE A 140 -2.83 35.88 27.67
CA ILE A 140 -2.56 36.23 29.06
C ILE A 140 -3.92 36.25 29.77
N GLN A 141 -4.14 35.34 30.72
CA GLN A 141 -5.40 35.19 31.44
C GLN A 141 -5.20 35.40 32.94
N PHE A 142 -6.07 36.19 33.56
CA PHE A 142 -6.11 36.34 35.01
C PHE A 142 -6.89 35.19 35.65
N THR A 143 -6.42 34.73 36.82
CA THR A 143 -7.08 33.69 37.62
C THR A 143 -7.28 34.20 39.06
N GLY A 144 -8.23 33.60 39.79
CA GLY A 144 -8.45 33.98 41.20
C GLY A 144 -9.03 35.40 41.37
N ASN A 145 -10.13 35.70 40.66
CA ASN A 145 -10.98 36.89 40.81
C ASN A 145 -10.19 38.17 41.13
N VAL A 146 -9.30 38.55 40.21
CA VAL A 146 -8.41 39.70 40.38
C VAL A 146 -9.24 41.00 40.43
N THR A 147 -9.05 41.78 41.47
CA THR A 147 -9.72 43.08 41.71
C THR A 147 -8.78 44.28 41.57
N GLY A 148 -7.46 44.05 41.49
CA GLY A 148 -6.48 45.14 41.47
C GLY A 148 -5.03 44.65 41.57
N GLY A 149 -4.15 45.57 41.95
CA GLY A 149 -2.72 45.31 42.11
C GLY A 149 -1.92 45.43 40.81
N HIS A 150 -0.73 44.83 40.81
CA HIS A 150 0.21 44.89 39.69
C HIS A 150 0.78 43.51 39.37
N PHE A 151 1.17 43.32 38.11
CA PHE A 151 1.82 42.12 37.61
C PHE A 151 3.03 42.45 36.75
N LYS A 152 3.78 41.42 36.37
CA LYS A 152 4.81 41.49 35.32
C LYS A 152 4.64 40.35 34.33
N LEU A 153 5.15 40.57 33.12
CA LEU A 153 5.37 39.53 32.12
C LEU A 153 6.88 39.35 31.95
N SER A 154 7.34 38.14 31.59
CA SER A 154 8.70 37.94 31.09
C SER A 154 8.69 37.33 29.70
N TYR A 155 9.74 37.63 28.93
CA TYR A 155 10.10 36.98 27.68
C TYR A 155 11.56 36.56 27.79
N GLY A 156 11.82 35.26 27.81
CA GLY A 156 13.10 34.71 28.26
C GLY A 156 13.43 35.15 29.68
N LEU A 157 14.62 35.72 29.88
CA LEU A 157 15.11 36.20 31.18
C LEU A 157 14.77 37.68 31.45
N ALA A 158 14.15 38.39 30.50
CA ALA A 158 13.81 39.81 30.63
C ALA A 158 12.39 40.01 31.15
N PHE A 159 12.21 40.91 32.11
CA PHE A 159 10.92 41.23 32.74
C PHE A 159 10.43 42.61 32.34
N THR A 160 9.12 42.78 32.21
CA THR A 160 8.51 44.10 32.06
C THR A 160 8.67 44.93 33.35
N ASP A 161 8.46 46.24 33.24
CA ASP A 161 8.03 47.03 34.40
C ASP A 161 6.70 46.48 34.96
N LYS A 162 6.33 46.96 36.14
CA LYS A 162 5.02 46.67 36.75
C LYS A 162 3.90 47.18 35.85
N ILE A 163 2.98 46.29 35.51
CA ILE A 163 1.76 46.57 34.76
C ILE A 163 0.60 46.58 35.77
N ALA A 164 -0.22 47.63 35.78
CA ALA A 164 -1.39 47.68 36.66
C ALA A 164 -2.49 46.74 36.15
N TYR A 165 -3.18 46.04 37.05
CA TYR A 165 -4.37 45.27 36.70
C TYR A 165 -5.41 46.17 35.99
N GLY A 166 -6.09 45.62 34.97
CA GLY A 166 -7.11 46.34 34.20
C GLY A 166 -6.58 47.41 33.24
N SER A 167 -5.25 47.51 33.03
CA SER A 167 -4.61 48.42 32.05
C SER A 167 -5.22 48.34 30.62
N SER A 168 -4.97 49.34 29.79
CA SER A 168 -5.32 49.29 28.36
C SER A 168 -4.36 48.37 27.60
N ALA A 169 -4.79 47.83 26.46
CA ALA A 169 -3.93 46.99 25.62
C ALA A 169 -2.66 47.73 25.15
N GLU A 170 -2.78 49.03 24.84
CA GLU A 170 -1.65 49.89 24.47
C GLU A 170 -0.59 50.01 25.59
N VAL A 171 -1.00 50.07 26.87
CA VAL A 171 -0.04 50.06 28.00
C VAL A 171 0.68 48.71 28.10
N VAL A 172 -0.03 47.60 27.92
CA VAL A 172 0.59 46.25 27.92
C VAL A 172 1.56 46.09 26.75
N LYS A 173 1.15 46.54 25.54
CA LYS A 173 1.97 46.57 24.34
C LYS A 173 3.29 47.32 24.58
N GLN A 174 3.23 48.57 25.04
CA GLN A 174 4.42 49.38 25.30
C GLN A 174 5.38 48.72 26.31
N LYS A 175 4.86 47.99 27.29
CA LYS A 175 5.68 47.26 28.27
C LYS A 175 6.31 45.98 27.71
N LEU A 176 5.64 45.29 26.79
CA LEU A 176 6.21 44.15 26.06
C LEU A 176 7.26 44.59 25.02
N GLU A 177 6.97 45.64 24.26
CA GLU A 177 7.88 46.23 23.27
C GLU A 177 9.18 46.78 23.86
N ALA A 178 9.15 47.18 25.14
CA ALA A 178 10.34 47.58 25.90
C ALA A 178 11.30 46.41 26.22
N LEU A 179 10.87 45.16 26.06
CA LEU A 179 11.75 43.99 26.21
C LEU A 179 12.61 43.85 24.96
N ALA A 180 13.94 43.90 25.11
CA ALA A 180 14.89 43.78 23.98
C ALA A 180 14.73 42.48 23.17
N GLY A 181 14.21 41.40 23.78
CA GLY A 181 13.90 40.15 23.09
C GLY A 181 12.66 40.21 22.18
N ILE A 182 11.77 41.19 22.38
CA ILE A 182 10.58 41.45 21.57
C ILE A 182 10.85 42.62 20.62
N GLY A 183 11.17 43.81 21.16
CA GLY A 183 11.44 45.04 20.41
C GLY A 183 10.19 45.84 20.02
N THR A 184 10.40 47.12 19.70
CA THR A 184 9.34 48.07 19.31
C THR A 184 8.66 47.70 18.00
N GLY A 185 7.33 47.82 17.97
CA GLY A 185 6.49 47.49 16.83
C GLY A 185 6.24 45.99 16.60
N ASN A 186 6.82 45.10 17.42
CA ASN A 186 6.77 43.65 17.18
C ASN A 186 5.64 42.91 17.92
N VAL A 187 4.75 43.63 18.61
CA VAL A 187 3.51 43.05 19.15
C VAL A 187 2.30 43.94 18.90
N LYS A 188 1.18 43.30 18.57
CA LYS A 188 -0.17 43.87 18.67
C LYS A 188 -0.83 43.23 19.89
N VAL A 189 -1.45 44.05 20.73
CA VAL A 189 -2.15 43.57 21.92
C VAL A 189 -3.61 43.97 21.82
N ASP A 190 -4.49 43.01 22.03
CA ASP A 190 -5.94 43.18 22.11
C ASP A 190 -6.41 42.82 23.53
N LYS A 191 -7.39 43.56 24.06
CA LYS A 191 -7.94 43.30 25.40
C LYS A 191 -9.17 42.40 25.31
N ILE A 192 -9.18 41.34 26.10
CA ILE A 192 -10.27 40.37 26.20
C ILE A 192 -10.92 40.45 27.60
N SER A 193 -12.01 39.71 27.84
CA SER A 193 -12.77 39.75 29.10
C SER A 193 -11.89 39.58 30.34
N ASP A 194 -11.03 38.56 30.30
CA ASP A 194 -10.27 38.07 31.46
C ASP A 194 -8.75 38.25 31.28
N GLY A 195 -8.33 39.19 30.42
CA GLY A 195 -6.91 39.49 30.20
C GLY A 195 -6.60 40.10 28.84
N TYR A 196 -5.58 39.57 28.15
CA TYR A 196 -5.08 40.10 26.88
C TYR A 196 -4.71 38.99 25.90
N GLN A 197 -4.82 39.31 24.61
CA GLN A 197 -4.29 38.53 23.50
C GLN A 197 -3.10 39.30 22.92
N VAL A 198 -1.97 38.62 22.69
CA VAL A 198 -0.72 39.20 22.18
C VAL A 198 -0.38 38.50 20.87
N GLU A 199 -0.48 39.24 19.77
CA GLU A 199 -0.09 38.82 18.43
C GLU A 199 1.34 39.32 18.14
N PHE A 200 2.25 38.42 17.79
CA PHE A 200 3.65 38.71 17.49
C PHE A 200 3.83 39.03 16.01
N ILE A 201 4.11 40.29 15.70
CA ILE A 201 4.05 40.86 14.35
C ILE A 201 5.43 41.34 13.87
N ASN A 202 5.50 41.84 12.63
CA ASN A 202 6.71 42.45 12.04
C ASN A 202 7.93 41.52 12.13
N THR A 203 8.99 41.86 12.88
CA THR A 203 10.19 40.99 12.96
C THR A 203 10.00 39.78 13.88
N LYS A 204 8.79 39.56 14.39
CA LYS A 204 8.35 38.36 15.12
C LYS A 204 7.19 37.63 14.42
N ALA A 205 6.78 38.11 13.24
CA ALA A 205 5.76 37.45 12.44
C ALA A 205 6.19 36.02 12.07
N GLN A 206 5.20 35.14 11.90
CA GLN A 206 5.39 33.79 11.32
C GLN A 206 6.48 32.93 11.98
N THR A 207 6.74 33.15 13.27
CA THR A 207 7.83 32.53 14.04
C THR A 207 7.31 31.97 15.37
N ASP A 208 7.60 30.71 15.68
CA ASP A 208 7.35 30.09 17.00
C ASP A 208 8.21 30.81 18.04
N VAL A 209 7.60 31.68 18.83
CA VAL A 209 8.29 32.53 19.81
C VAL A 209 8.18 31.93 21.21
N GLN A 210 9.08 32.33 22.10
CA GLN A 210 9.03 31.83 23.47
C GLN A 210 7.72 32.26 24.15
N GLN A 211 7.05 31.32 24.82
CA GLN A 211 5.87 31.64 25.62
C GLN A 211 6.20 32.67 26.71
N LEU A 212 5.41 33.75 26.77
CA LEU A 212 5.44 34.71 27.86
C LEU A 212 5.18 34.00 29.19
N ILE A 213 5.77 34.48 30.28
CA ILE A 213 5.48 33.98 31.64
C ILE A 213 4.88 35.11 32.47
N GLY A 214 3.72 34.85 33.09
CA GLY A 214 3.02 35.78 33.95
C GLY A 214 3.44 35.67 35.42
N TYR A 215 3.73 36.80 36.06
CA TYR A 215 4.08 36.89 37.48
C TYR A 215 3.06 37.73 38.22
N SER A 216 2.30 37.12 39.13
CA SER A 216 1.32 37.81 39.99
C SER A 216 1.87 38.27 41.34
N VAL A 217 3.11 37.89 41.69
CA VAL A 217 3.83 38.30 42.92
C VAL A 217 5.31 38.50 42.60
N GLY A 218 5.89 39.56 43.16
CA GLY A 218 7.31 39.90 43.04
C GLY A 218 8.19 39.38 44.17
N TYR A 219 9.50 39.27 43.92
CA TYR A 219 10.48 38.95 44.96
C TYR A 219 10.46 40.02 46.05
N PHE A 220 10.46 39.58 47.32
CA PHE A 220 10.26 40.46 48.49
C PHE A 220 8.93 41.24 48.51
N LEU A 221 7.89 40.74 47.80
CA LEU A 221 6.54 41.33 47.75
C LEU A 221 6.49 42.76 47.18
N ASP A 222 7.45 43.13 46.34
CA ASP A 222 7.54 44.48 45.77
C ASP A 222 6.37 44.81 44.82
N PHE A 223 5.69 43.79 44.28
CA PHE A 223 4.37 43.88 43.64
C PHE A 223 3.54 42.62 43.92
N PHE A 224 2.22 42.77 43.86
CA PHE A 224 1.28 41.64 43.88
C PHE A 224 -0.05 42.02 43.23
N LEU A 225 -0.77 41.04 42.70
CA LEU A 225 -2.19 41.14 42.35
C LEU A 225 -3.06 40.98 43.59
N THR A 226 -4.18 41.71 43.63
CA THR A 226 -5.20 41.61 44.69
C THR A 226 -6.48 40.98 44.16
N GLY A 227 -7.19 40.23 44.98
CA GLY A 227 -8.41 39.51 44.59
C GLY A 227 -8.76 38.39 45.57
N THR A 228 -9.75 37.57 45.22
CA THR A 228 -10.21 36.43 46.04
C THR A 228 -9.86 35.10 45.36
N ASN A 229 -9.53 34.07 46.13
CA ASN A 229 -9.12 32.75 45.62
C ASN A 229 -7.77 32.76 44.86
N TRP A 230 -6.73 33.32 45.49
CA TRP A 230 -5.33 33.30 45.02
C TRP A 230 -5.13 33.91 43.60
N PRO A 231 -5.09 35.26 43.51
CA PRO A 231 -4.82 35.99 42.27
C PRO A 231 -3.59 35.50 41.50
N GLY A 232 -3.80 35.09 40.26
CA GLY A 232 -2.77 34.51 39.41
C GLY A 232 -2.84 35.02 37.97
N ILE A 233 -1.82 34.63 37.20
CA ILE A 233 -1.79 34.78 35.74
C ILE A 233 -1.41 33.44 35.15
N LYS A 234 -2.17 33.01 34.14
CA LYS A 234 -1.81 31.92 33.25
C LYS A 234 -1.46 32.52 31.89
N THR A 235 -0.44 31.98 31.24
CA THR A 235 -0.11 32.27 29.84
C THR A 235 -0.15 30.97 29.03
N SER A 236 -0.46 31.10 27.74
CA SER A 236 -0.47 29.98 26.80
C SER A 236 -0.40 30.49 25.36
N THR A 237 0.39 29.84 24.51
CA THR A 237 0.26 30.02 23.05
C THR A 237 -1.10 29.46 22.60
N LEU A 238 -1.88 30.30 21.90
CA LEU A 238 -3.18 29.98 21.31
C LEU A 238 -3.03 29.55 19.85
N VAL A 239 -2.16 30.23 19.10
CA VAL A 239 -1.77 29.88 17.73
C VAL A 239 -0.24 30.01 17.66
N PRO A 240 0.52 28.95 17.38
CA PRO A 240 1.98 29.03 17.29
C PRO A 240 2.39 29.77 16.01
N GLY A 241 3.43 30.61 16.05
CA GLY A 241 3.84 31.31 14.82
C GLY A 241 4.46 30.36 13.80
N SER A 242 4.00 30.41 12.55
CA SER A 242 4.50 29.51 11.50
C SER A 242 4.62 30.20 10.15
N ALA A 243 5.73 29.93 9.45
CA ALA A 243 5.89 30.19 8.03
C ALA A 243 5.98 28.89 7.20
N LYS A 244 6.14 27.74 7.88
CA LYS A 244 6.52 26.44 7.30
C LYS A 244 6.19 25.29 8.24
N PHE A 245 5.97 24.09 7.70
CA PHE A 245 6.01 22.86 8.49
C PHE A 245 7.38 22.72 9.18
N ASN A 246 7.35 22.36 10.46
CA ASN A 246 8.52 22.10 11.29
C ASN A 246 8.34 20.78 12.05
N GLU A 247 9.43 20.21 12.53
CA GLU A 247 9.47 18.89 13.20
C GLU A 247 8.44 18.75 14.34
N LYS A 248 8.24 19.81 15.14
CA LYS A 248 7.25 19.84 16.24
C LYS A 248 5.82 19.74 15.69
N THR A 249 5.49 20.48 14.64
CA THR A 249 4.17 20.38 13.97
C THR A 249 3.95 19.01 13.32
N VAL A 250 4.94 18.46 12.63
CA VAL A 250 4.86 17.11 12.01
C VAL A 250 4.64 16.03 13.07
N ASN A 251 5.40 16.08 14.18
CA ASN A 251 5.25 15.12 15.28
C ASN A 251 3.88 15.22 15.97
N VAL A 252 3.33 16.43 16.12
CA VAL A 252 1.95 16.61 16.65
C VAL A 252 0.92 16.08 15.66
N LEU A 253 1.06 16.35 14.37
CA LEU A 253 0.17 15.84 13.32
C LEU A 253 0.16 14.31 13.28
N ASN A 254 1.33 13.67 13.13
CA ASN A 254 1.46 12.21 13.06
C ASN A 254 0.89 11.55 14.32
N LYS A 255 1.16 12.11 15.50
CA LYS A 255 0.54 11.61 16.75
C LYS A 255 -0.98 11.79 16.73
N THR A 256 -1.49 12.95 16.34
CA THR A 256 -2.93 13.26 16.33
C THR A 256 -3.69 12.34 15.37
N VAL A 257 -3.20 12.17 14.15
CA VAL A 257 -3.80 11.28 13.15
C VAL A 257 -3.76 9.83 13.63
N ASN A 258 -2.63 9.38 14.20
CA ASN A 258 -2.54 8.03 14.76
C ASN A 258 -3.51 7.83 15.96
N ASP A 259 -3.57 8.77 16.91
CA ASP A 259 -4.49 8.72 18.05
C ASP A 259 -5.96 8.63 17.58
N PHE A 260 -6.32 9.37 16.52
CA PHE A 260 -7.64 9.33 15.90
C PHE A 260 -7.97 7.95 15.33
N PHE A 261 -7.12 7.41 14.45
CA PHE A 261 -7.37 6.10 13.84
C PHE A 261 -7.36 4.95 14.84
N ASN A 262 -6.53 5.02 15.90
CA ASN A 262 -6.53 4.04 16.99
C ASN A 262 -7.81 4.07 17.86
N SER A 263 -8.69 5.08 17.71
CA SER A 263 -10.00 5.06 18.37
C SER A 263 -11.02 4.13 17.68
N PHE A 264 -10.72 3.65 16.47
CA PHE A 264 -11.57 2.75 15.69
C PHE A 264 -11.02 1.31 15.74
N GLU A 265 -11.46 0.53 16.74
CA GLU A 265 -11.01 -0.86 16.96
C GLU A 265 -11.13 -1.74 15.70
N GLU A 266 -12.13 -1.48 14.85
CA GLU A 266 -12.42 -2.30 13.67
C GLU A 266 -11.34 -2.24 12.59
N LEU A 267 -10.53 -1.17 12.53
CA LEU A 267 -9.42 -1.04 11.58
C LEU A 267 -8.21 -1.91 11.96
N LEU A 268 -8.10 -2.31 13.23
CA LEU A 268 -6.90 -2.91 13.83
C LEU A 268 -5.64 -2.01 13.72
N GLY A 269 -5.84 -0.70 13.58
CA GLY A 269 -4.81 0.30 13.35
C GLY A 269 -4.64 0.68 11.87
N VAL A 270 -3.78 1.66 11.61
CA VAL A 270 -3.43 2.14 10.27
C VAL A 270 -1.91 2.21 10.13
N ASP A 271 -1.43 2.00 8.91
CA ASP A 271 -0.11 2.48 8.50
C ASP A 271 -0.22 3.96 8.10
N LEU A 272 0.78 4.77 8.46
CA LEU A 272 0.80 6.22 8.19
C LEU A 272 2.04 6.58 7.38
N ASP A 273 1.83 6.95 6.12
CA ASP A 273 2.86 7.60 5.30
C ASP A 273 2.69 9.13 5.34
N TYR A 274 3.80 9.85 5.35
CA TYR A 274 3.87 11.29 5.53
C TYR A 274 4.76 11.95 4.47
N GLU A 275 4.15 12.70 3.57
CA GLU A 275 4.82 13.33 2.44
C GLU A 275 4.85 14.86 2.56
N VAL A 276 6.04 15.45 2.45
CA VAL A 276 6.23 16.91 2.41
C VAL A 276 6.40 17.34 0.96
N HIS A 277 5.38 17.99 0.40
CA HIS A 277 5.42 18.53 -0.97
C HIS A 277 6.20 19.83 -1.04
N ASP A 278 5.98 20.73 -0.08
CA ASP A 278 6.75 21.96 0.08
C ASP A 278 6.70 22.50 1.53
N ASN A 279 7.01 23.78 1.72
CA ASN A 279 7.01 24.41 3.05
C ASN A 279 5.62 24.49 3.70
N LEU A 280 4.55 24.61 2.90
CA LEU A 280 3.17 24.86 3.32
C LEU A 280 2.24 23.67 3.03
N ASN A 281 2.59 22.79 2.09
CA ASN A 281 1.76 21.66 1.66
C ASN A 281 2.37 20.32 2.08
N THR A 282 1.55 19.47 2.69
CA THR A 282 1.91 18.10 3.08
C THR A 282 0.70 17.17 2.94
N THR A 283 0.95 15.87 2.85
CA THR A 283 -0.08 14.84 2.76
C THR A 283 0.21 13.73 3.76
N ILE A 284 -0.84 13.28 4.45
CA ILE A 284 -0.77 12.12 5.34
C ILE A 284 -1.68 11.05 4.75
N LYS A 285 -1.11 9.91 4.33
CA LYS A 285 -1.86 8.77 3.80
C LYS A 285 -2.01 7.75 4.92
N ALA A 286 -3.23 7.55 5.40
CA ALA A 286 -3.57 6.56 6.40
C ALA A 286 -4.20 5.34 5.73
N THR A 287 -3.52 4.20 5.74
CA THR A 287 -4.00 2.93 5.14
C THR A 287 -4.37 1.95 6.23
N SER A 288 -5.59 1.40 6.22
CA SER A 288 -5.99 0.38 7.20
C SER A 288 -5.12 -0.88 7.13
N LEU A 289 -4.71 -1.40 8.29
CA LEU A 289 -3.99 -2.68 8.39
C LEU A 289 -4.92 -3.88 8.14
N ARG A 290 -6.24 -3.69 8.26
CA ARG A 290 -7.27 -4.69 7.98
C ARG A 290 -7.86 -4.51 6.58
N SER A 291 -7.95 -5.62 5.84
CA SER A 291 -8.78 -5.74 4.64
C SER A 291 -10.22 -6.07 4.98
N PHE A 292 -11.15 -5.50 4.21
CA PHE A 292 -12.57 -5.85 4.18
C PHE A 292 -12.87 -6.66 2.90
N VAL A 293 -14.00 -7.35 2.89
CA VAL A 293 -14.53 -8.05 1.69
C VAL A 293 -15.89 -7.44 1.32
N GLU A 294 -16.33 -7.58 0.07
CA GLU A 294 -17.60 -7.03 -0.46
C GLU A 294 -18.81 -7.29 0.46
N SER A 295 -18.90 -8.47 1.10
CA SER A 295 -20.01 -8.83 2.00
C SER A 295 -20.07 -8.02 3.29
N ASP A 296 -18.92 -7.54 3.79
CA ASP A 296 -18.78 -7.01 5.15
C ASP A 296 -19.03 -5.48 5.19
N LEU A 297 -18.92 -4.83 4.04
CA LEU A 297 -19.08 -3.39 3.85
C LEU A 297 -20.50 -2.88 4.09
N ILE A 298 -21.51 -3.74 3.93
CA ILE A 298 -22.93 -3.36 4.03
C ILE A 298 -23.34 -3.01 5.47
N THR A 299 -22.53 -3.42 6.46
CA THR A 299 -22.61 -2.98 7.86
C THR A 299 -21.54 -1.97 8.25
N PHE A 300 -20.48 -1.81 7.45
CA PHE A 300 -19.37 -0.88 7.70
C PHE A 300 -19.59 0.44 6.93
N ALA A 301 -20.59 1.21 7.34
CA ALA A 301 -20.84 2.55 6.81
C ALA A 301 -19.87 3.59 7.40
N LEU A 302 -18.58 3.46 7.07
CA LEU A 302 -17.48 4.42 7.28
C LEU A 302 -17.75 5.58 8.27
N ASP A 303 -17.76 5.27 9.58
CA ASP A 303 -17.82 6.30 10.64
C ASP A 303 -16.64 7.30 10.56
N VAL A 304 -15.55 6.89 9.91
CA VAL A 304 -14.34 7.68 9.65
C VAL A 304 -14.52 8.60 8.43
N THR A 305 -15.41 9.57 8.57
CA THR A 305 -15.66 10.59 7.54
C THR A 305 -14.57 11.66 7.50
N GLY A 306 -14.40 12.33 6.36
CA GLY A 306 -13.48 13.49 6.26
C GLY A 306 -13.80 14.60 7.26
N SER A 307 -15.08 14.83 7.56
CA SER A 307 -15.51 15.79 8.59
C SER A 307 -15.21 15.33 10.02
N ALA A 308 -15.15 14.02 10.29
CA ALA A 308 -14.68 13.51 11.59
C ALA A 308 -13.18 13.75 11.78
N ILE A 309 -12.36 13.53 10.72
CA ILE A 309 -10.93 13.83 10.72
C ILE A 309 -10.69 15.34 10.90
N GLU A 310 -11.37 16.18 10.11
CA GLU A 310 -11.28 17.64 10.21
C GLU A 310 -11.69 18.14 11.61
N GLY A 311 -12.80 17.63 12.14
CA GLY A 311 -13.28 17.95 13.49
C GLY A 311 -12.30 17.53 14.59
N PHE A 312 -11.63 16.38 14.43
CA PHE A 312 -10.63 15.91 15.39
C PHE A 312 -9.35 16.75 15.34
N LEU A 313 -8.82 17.06 14.15
CA LEU A 313 -7.67 17.96 13.98
C LEU A 313 -7.94 19.33 14.63
N ASN A 314 -9.13 19.90 14.40
CA ASN A 314 -9.56 21.16 14.99
C ASN A 314 -9.87 21.08 16.51
N SER A 315 -9.94 19.87 17.10
CA SER A 315 -10.07 19.70 18.56
C SER A 315 -8.72 19.81 19.29
N VAL A 316 -7.60 19.61 18.59
CA VAL A 316 -6.26 19.67 19.16
C VAL A 316 -5.77 21.12 19.20
N SER A 317 -5.66 21.70 20.39
CA SER A 317 -5.32 23.12 20.59
C SER A 317 -4.03 23.58 19.91
N ALA A 318 -3.06 22.69 19.68
CA ALA A 318 -1.80 22.99 18.98
C ALA A 318 -1.94 23.09 17.45
N LEU A 319 -3.09 22.68 16.88
CA LEU A 319 -3.41 22.69 15.46
C LEU A 319 -4.54 23.68 15.10
N VAL A 320 -5.21 24.27 16.09
CA VAL A 320 -6.32 25.22 15.87
C VAL A 320 -5.84 26.44 15.10
N GLY A 321 -6.48 26.71 13.95
CA GLY A 321 -6.16 27.84 13.08
C GLY A 321 -4.84 27.69 12.31
N LEU A 322 -4.23 26.51 12.31
CA LEU A 322 -2.94 26.25 11.65
C LEU A 322 -3.07 26.07 10.12
N PHE A 323 -4.22 25.61 9.64
CA PHE A 323 -4.46 25.21 8.26
C PHE A 323 -5.49 26.12 7.56
N ASP A 324 -5.17 26.53 6.33
CA ASP A 324 -6.10 27.18 5.39
C ASP A 324 -6.86 26.14 4.55
N THR A 325 -6.34 24.92 4.43
CA THR A 325 -7.07 23.81 3.83
C THR A 325 -6.76 22.50 4.55
N ILE A 326 -7.83 21.81 4.95
CA ILE A 326 -7.83 20.40 5.31
C ILE A 326 -8.74 19.74 4.28
N GLN A 327 -8.16 19.03 3.31
CA GLN A 327 -8.92 18.21 2.37
C GLN A 327 -8.67 16.75 2.74
N VAL A 328 -9.74 15.98 2.88
CA VAL A 328 -9.67 14.53 3.10
C VAL A 328 -10.29 13.85 1.91
N ASN A 329 -9.45 13.14 1.16
CA ASN A 329 -9.90 12.21 0.14
C ASN A 329 -9.99 10.81 0.74
N PHE A 330 -10.88 10.00 0.20
CA PHE A 330 -11.08 8.63 0.63
C PHE A 330 -11.20 7.74 -0.60
N TYR A 331 -10.49 6.62 -0.59
CA TYR A 331 -10.53 5.63 -1.64
C TYR A 331 -10.20 4.23 -1.10
N TRP A 332 -10.47 3.21 -1.90
CA TRP A 332 -10.15 1.82 -1.61
C TRP A 332 -9.00 1.35 -2.50
N ASN A 333 -7.94 0.81 -1.86
CA ASN A 333 -6.97 -0.02 -2.55
C ASN A 333 -7.53 -1.45 -2.65
N HIS A 334 -7.48 -2.05 -3.83
CA HIS A 334 -8.04 -3.37 -4.11
C HIS A 334 -6.94 -4.39 -4.32
N ILE A 335 -7.06 -5.55 -3.69
CA ILE A 335 -6.22 -6.72 -3.96
C ILE A 335 -7.12 -7.92 -4.23
N TYR A 336 -7.15 -8.38 -5.47
CA TYR A 336 -7.90 -9.57 -5.88
C TYR A 336 -7.00 -10.53 -6.66
N GLN A 337 -7.46 -11.77 -6.85
CA GLN A 337 -6.69 -12.80 -7.54
C GLN A 337 -7.48 -13.39 -8.69
N VAL A 338 -6.84 -13.53 -9.85
CA VAL A 338 -7.36 -14.16 -11.06
C VAL A 338 -6.72 -15.54 -11.17
N GLU A 339 -7.54 -16.58 -11.04
CA GLU A 339 -7.14 -17.97 -11.27
C GLU A 339 -7.60 -18.39 -12.67
N PHE A 340 -6.69 -18.90 -13.50
CA PHE A 340 -7.01 -19.40 -14.83
C PHE A 340 -7.40 -20.88 -14.73
N ILE A 341 -8.59 -21.21 -15.23
CA ILE A 341 -9.27 -22.50 -15.04
C ILE A 341 -9.83 -22.99 -16.39
N GLY A 342 -10.62 -24.06 -16.37
CA GLY A 342 -11.25 -24.61 -17.59
C GLY A 342 -10.19 -25.05 -18.60
N ASP A 343 -10.28 -24.54 -19.83
CA ASP A 343 -9.33 -24.83 -20.90
C ASP A 343 -7.93 -24.21 -20.66
N LEU A 344 -7.84 -23.19 -19.78
CA LEU A 344 -6.58 -22.59 -19.32
C LEU A 344 -6.08 -23.17 -17.99
N ALA A 345 -6.76 -24.17 -17.44
CA ALA A 345 -6.29 -24.87 -16.25
C ALA A 345 -4.90 -25.46 -16.48
N GLU A 346 -4.07 -25.45 -15.44
CA GLU A 346 -2.75 -26.10 -15.41
C GLU A 346 -1.76 -25.62 -16.50
N THR A 347 -2.12 -24.59 -17.26
CA THR A 347 -1.35 -24.13 -18.43
C THR A 347 -0.57 -22.87 -18.05
N PRO A 348 0.69 -22.70 -18.51
CA PRO A 348 1.44 -21.47 -18.28
C PRO A 348 0.74 -20.24 -18.89
N VAL A 349 0.36 -19.27 -18.07
CA VAL A 349 -0.23 -18.00 -18.51
C VAL A 349 0.76 -16.85 -18.26
N PRO A 350 1.12 -16.05 -19.29
CA PRO A 350 1.97 -14.87 -19.12
C PRO A 350 1.42 -13.88 -18.10
N LYS A 351 2.31 -13.09 -17.47
CA LYS A 351 1.91 -11.98 -16.59
C LYS A 351 0.94 -11.05 -17.34
N MET A 352 -0.22 -10.77 -16.77
CA MET A 352 -1.19 -9.86 -17.39
C MET A 352 -0.58 -8.45 -17.50
N THR A 353 -0.85 -7.79 -18.63
CA THR A 353 -0.52 -6.38 -18.83
C THR A 353 -1.67 -5.49 -18.36
N THR A 354 -1.43 -4.18 -18.26
CA THR A 354 -2.40 -3.23 -17.72
C THR A 354 -2.42 -1.95 -18.56
N ASP A 355 -3.61 -1.40 -18.79
CA ASP A 355 -3.83 -0.05 -19.32
C ASP A 355 -4.60 0.76 -18.27
N THR A 356 -3.94 1.77 -17.70
CA THR A 356 -4.48 2.65 -16.66
C THR A 356 -4.68 4.09 -17.15
N SER A 357 -4.65 4.32 -18.47
CA SER A 357 -4.72 5.66 -19.07
C SER A 357 -6.02 6.42 -18.80
N LEU A 358 -7.07 5.72 -18.35
CA LEU A 358 -8.38 6.26 -17.98
C LEU A 358 -8.70 6.07 -16.49
N LEU A 359 -7.74 5.64 -15.67
CA LEU A 359 -7.90 5.49 -14.22
C LEU A 359 -7.68 6.86 -13.57
N THR A 360 -8.60 7.29 -12.71
CA THR A 360 -8.48 8.57 -11.99
C THR A 360 -7.93 8.37 -10.59
N GLY A 361 -7.24 9.38 -10.09
CA GLY A 361 -6.62 9.40 -8.78
C GLY A 361 -6.13 10.82 -8.47
N ASP A 362 -6.54 11.36 -7.33
CA ASP A 362 -6.33 12.74 -6.92
C ASP A 362 -4.84 13.10 -6.61
N THR A 363 -3.92 12.14 -6.75
CA THR A 363 -2.45 12.29 -6.60
C THR A 363 -1.66 12.15 -7.90
N ASN A 364 -2.23 11.56 -8.96
CA ASN A 364 -1.49 10.99 -10.10
C ASN A 364 -0.60 9.78 -9.74
N GLU A 365 -0.83 9.10 -8.62
CA GLU A 365 -0.16 7.85 -8.24
C GLU A 365 -0.98 6.60 -8.61
N GLN A 366 -2.19 6.77 -9.15
CA GLN A 366 -3.08 5.66 -9.44
C GLN A 366 -2.48 4.66 -10.43
N LYS A 367 -2.52 3.38 -10.06
CA LYS A 367 -1.87 2.31 -10.81
C LYS A 367 -2.60 0.99 -10.65
N VAL A 368 -2.36 0.10 -11.60
CA VAL A 368 -2.73 -1.31 -11.52
C VAL A 368 -1.46 -2.13 -11.70
N GLU A 369 -1.10 -2.89 -10.67
CA GLU A 369 0.04 -3.80 -10.68
C GLU A 369 -0.47 -5.25 -10.67
N VAL A 370 0.27 -6.13 -11.34
CA VAL A 370 -0.06 -7.56 -11.43
C VAL A 370 1.15 -8.37 -10.98
N ASP A 371 0.97 -9.37 -10.13
CA ASP A 371 2.03 -10.29 -9.73
C ASP A 371 1.65 -11.74 -10.00
N VAL A 372 2.56 -12.50 -10.61
CA VAL A 372 2.37 -13.92 -10.89
C VAL A 372 2.70 -14.72 -9.63
N LEU A 373 1.66 -15.07 -8.86
CA LEU A 373 1.81 -15.93 -7.68
C LEU A 373 2.09 -17.39 -8.07
N LYS A 374 1.48 -17.84 -9.18
CA LYS A 374 1.72 -19.14 -9.80
C LYS A 374 1.64 -19.00 -11.32
N PRO A 375 2.62 -19.48 -12.10
CA PRO A 375 2.59 -19.34 -13.56
C PRO A 375 1.58 -20.25 -14.26
N GLY A 376 1.12 -21.32 -13.58
CA GLY A 376 0.42 -22.45 -14.20
C GLY A 376 1.39 -23.57 -14.58
N ARG A 377 1.04 -24.81 -14.26
CA ARG A 377 1.90 -25.98 -14.52
C ARG A 377 1.12 -27.29 -14.61
N GLN A 378 1.32 -28.00 -15.71
CA GLN A 378 0.89 -29.38 -15.93
C GLN A 378 1.59 -30.33 -14.93
N PRO A 379 0.96 -31.46 -14.54
CA PRO A 379 1.56 -32.43 -13.61
C PRO A 379 2.88 -33.04 -14.14
N LEU A 380 2.99 -33.17 -15.46
CA LEU A 380 4.11 -33.80 -16.14
C LEU A 380 4.71 -32.82 -17.16
N THR A 381 6.03 -32.85 -17.31
CA THR A 381 6.70 -32.27 -18.47
C THR A 381 6.80 -33.34 -19.53
N VAL A 382 6.31 -33.06 -20.75
CA VAL A 382 6.32 -34.00 -21.87
C VAL A 382 7.35 -33.57 -22.90
N TRP A 383 8.24 -34.48 -23.32
CA TRP A 383 9.21 -34.27 -24.39
C TRP A 383 8.94 -35.27 -25.53
N GLN A 384 8.38 -34.77 -26.64
CA GLN A 384 7.96 -35.54 -27.81
C GLN A 384 9.13 -35.86 -28.74
N PHE A 385 9.16 -37.08 -29.28
CA PHE A 385 10.14 -37.51 -30.28
C PHE A 385 9.60 -37.30 -31.71
N ASP A 386 10.47 -36.81 -32.59
CA ASP A 386 10.26 -36.85 -34.03
C ASP A 386 10.57 -38.27 -34.53
N ILE A 387 9.56 -38.96 -35.07
CA ILE A 387 9.68 -40.31 -35.65
C ILE A 387 9.83 -40.22 -37.18
N ASP A 388 10.92 -40.76 -37.73
CA ASP A 388 11.13 -40.95 -39.16
C ASP A 388 11.42 -42.43 -39.47
N GLY A 389 10.37 -43.16 -39.86
CA GLY A 389 10.47 -44.58 -40.22
C GLY A 389 10.92 -45.44 -39.04
N THR A 390 12.19 -45.87 -39.06
CA THR A 390 12.80 -46.71 -38.02
C THR A 390 13.44 -45.90 -36.89
N GLU A 391 13.69 -44.61 -37.07
CA GLU A 391 14.41 -43.75 -36.12
C GLU A 391 13.44 -42.85 -35.33
N ALA A 392 13.65 -42.74 -34.02
CA ALA A 392 13.04 -41.71 -33.18
C ALA A 392 14.14 -40.79 -32.66
N SER A 393 13.92 -39.47 -32.77
CA SER A 393 14.89 -38.44 -32.37
C SER A 393 14.24 -37.37 -31.50
N LEU A 394 14.99 -36.82 -30.56
CA LEU A 394 14.55 -35.78 -29.63
C LEU A 394 15.66 -34.75 -29.48
N LYS A 395 15.31 -33.46 -29.61
CA LYS A 395 16.15 -32.33 -29.20
C LYS A 395 15.39 -31.44 -28.22
N ILE A 396 16.01 -31.17 -27.07
CA ILE A 396 15.55 -30.16 -26.10
C ILE A 396 16.66 -29.12 -25.93
N GLU A 397 16.32 -27.85 -26.07
CA GLU A 397 17.25 -26.73 -25.87
C GLU A 397 17.68 -26.63 -24.40
N SER A 398 18.88 -26.07 -24.17
CA SER A 398 19.52 -26.08 -22.84
C SER A 398 18.71 -25.44 -21.69
N ASP A 399 17.88 -24.45 -22.00
CA ASP A 399 17.05 -23.70 -21.05
C ASP A 399 15.81 -24.49 -20.60
N GLU A 400 15.20 -25.29 -21.49
CA GLU A 400 14.15 -26.23 -21.13
C GLU A 400 14.72 -27.45 -20.38
N ALA A 401 15.87 -27.98 -20.82
CA ALA A 401 16.55 -29.07 -20.12
C ALA A 401 16.97 -28.68 -18.69
N ASP A 402 17.37 -27.42 -18.47
CA ASP A 402 17.77 -26.92 -17.15
C ASP A 402 16.60 -26.76 -16.15
N LYS A 403 15.33 -26.80 -16.60
CA LYS A 403 14.16 -26.77 -15.70
C LYS A 403 13.92 -28.10 -14.99
N ILE A 404 14.51 -29.20 -15.48
CA ILE A 404 14.39 -30.52 -14.86
C ILE A 404 15.37 -30.62 -13.68
N VAL A 405 14.91 -31.21 -12.58
CA VAL A 405 15.65 -31.30 -11.32
C VAL A 405 16.32 -32.68 -11.20
N ASP A 406 17.44 -32.76 -10.48
CA ASP A 406 18.07 -34.05 -10.14
C ASP A 406 17.05 -34.95 -9.43
N ARG A 407 16.98 -36.22 -9.85
CA ARG A 407 16.06 -37.24 -9.34
C ARG A 407 14.58 -37.03 -9.64
N THR A 408 14.21 -36.17 -10.58
CA THR A 408 12.90 -36.26 -11.23
C THR A 408 12.72 -37.69 -11.76
N ASP A 409 11.62 -38.34 -11.38
CA ASP A 409 11.20 -39.63 -11.94
C ASP A 409 10.68 -39.41 -13.38
N TRP A 410 10.96 -40.33 -14.29
CA TRP A 410 10.53 -40.25 -15.70
C TRP A 410 10.11 -41.60 -16.24
N GLN A 411 9.27 -41.58 -17.28
CA GLN A 411 8.95 -42.74 -18.12
C GLN A 411 8.95 -42.37 -19.60
N LEU A 412 9.36 -43.31 -20.46
CA LEU A 412 9.20 -43.25 -21.91
C LEU A 412 7.91 -43.97 -22.25
N VAL A 413 6.98 -43.29 -22.93
CA VAL A 413 5.63 -43.76 -23.23
C VAL A 413 5.42 -43.73 -24.74
N PHE A 414 4.80 -44.78 -25.28
CA PHE A 414 4.25 -44.78 -26.63
C PHE A 414 2.72 -44.79 -26.56
N LEU A 415 2.08 -43.86 -27.26
CA LEU A 415 0.62 -43.73 -27.34
C LEU A 415 0.18 -44.12 -28.76
N PRO A 416 -0.44 -45.31 -28.96
CA PRO A 416 -0.88 -45.75 -30.28
C PRO A 416 -1.94 -44.82 -30.91
N ASP A 417 -1.88 -44.68 -32.23
CA ASP A 417 -2.84 -43.88 -33.00
C ASP A 417 -4.29 -44.27 -32.70
N GLY A 418 -5.09 -43.29 -32.24
CA GLY A 418 -6.50 -43.46 -31.90
C GLY A 418 -6.79 -43.73 -30.42
N GLU A 419 -5.77 -43.90 -29.57
CA GLU A 419 -5.95 -43.84 -28.12
C GLU A 419 -5.98 -42.39 -27.62
N ALA A 420 -6.83 -42.10 -26.64
CA ALA A 420 -7.06 -40.72 -26.18
C ALA A 420 -6.01 -40.24 -25.17
N LYS A 421 -5.62 -41.11 -24.21
CA LYS A 421 -4.66 -40.87 -23.11
C LYS A 421 -4.20 -42.22 -22.53
N GLY A 422 -3.06 -42.23 -21.85
CA GLY A 422 -2.55 -43.40 -21.13
C GLY A 422 -1.24 -43.89 -21.74
N GLY A 423 -1.35 -44.56 -22.90
CA GLY A 423 -0.21 -45.15 -23.60
C GLY A 423 0.41 -46.34 -22.86
N ASP A 424 1.35 -47.00 -23.54
CA ASP A 424 2.15 -48.10 -23.00
C ASP A 424 3.53 -47.58 -22.54
N PRO A 425 3.93 -47.81 -21.28
CA PRO A 425 5.26 -47.44 -20.80
C PRO A 425 6.31 -48.42 -21.34
N ILE A 426 7.33 -47.89 -22.00
CA ILE A 426 8.44 -48.64 -22.63
C ILE A 426 9.66 -48.72 -21.71
N ALA A 427 9.97 -47.65 -21.00
CA ALA A 427 11.08 -47.58 -20.06
C ALA A 427 10.75 -46.60 -18.93
N LEU A 428 11.42 -46.72 -17.78
CA LEU A 428 11.29 -45.76 -16.68
C LEU A 428 12.63 -45.53 -16.02
N GLY A 429 12.75 -44.45 -15.25
CA GLY A 429 14.00 -44.19 -14.54
C GLY A 429 14.02 -42.89 -13.75
N ARG A 430 15.25 -42.46 -13.42
CA ARG A 430 15.49 -41.17 -12.77
C ARG A 430 16.40 -40.27 -13.58
N VAL A 431 16.11 -38.97 -13.51
CA VAL A 431 16.99 -37.93 -14.04
C VAL A 431 18.22 -37.82 -13.14
N ARG A 432 19.39 -37.71 -13.76
CA ARG A 432 20.63 -37.33 -13.09
C ARG A 432 21.21 -36.09 -13.76
N VAL A 433 21.33 -35.02 -12.98
CA VAL A 433 21.90 -33.74 -13.45
C VAL A 433 23.43 -33.74 -13.25
N GLN A 434 24.15 -33.19 -14.22
CA GLN A 434 25.61 -33.05 -14.19
C GLN A 434 26.04 -31.60 -14.50
N GLY A 435 27.14 -31.14 -13.90
CA GLY A 435 27.72 -29.81 -14.17
C GLY A 435 27.44 -28.73 -13.13
N GLU A 436 27.00 -29.07 -11.91
CA GLU A 436 26.78 -28.13 -10.80
C GLU A 436 28.08 -27.72 -10.05
N ARG A 437 29.18 -27.49 -10.77
CA ARG A 437 30.46 -26.99 -10.22
C ARG A 437 30.88 -25.68 -10.85
#